data_AF-A0A5C6RW92-F1
#
_entry.id   AF-A0A5C6RW92-F1
#
_cell.length_a   1.000
_cell.length_b   1.000
_cell.length_c   1.000
_cell.angle_alpha   90.00
_cell.angle_beta   90.00
_cell.angle_gamma   90.00
#
_symmetry.space_group_name_H-M   'P 1'
#
loop_
_entity.id
_entity.type
_entity.pdbx_description
1 polymer ?
#
loop_
_entity_poly.entity_id
_entity_poly.type
_entity_poly.pdbx_seq_one_letter_code
_entity_poly.pdbx_strand_id
1 'polypeptide(L)'
;METGIVPTVAAMPVEEHVPSLQVLYLKNRPQQQVFTVNPARRTVLVGEKGTRVTLPAFAFGRVAVPYVEVRMTELLGLEDYLLAGRPAGGNSNSPRAQVHLKVLINGAPQESILPLQVDVPLSSRPRPGQSWALFSEAIPTLKAVRGGQVLEWRLMSGKATPIRQAARDYLSFGATAPGWYCCAAVQQQGRGVMVSAKPALGALPVSACQAFVLVPAQSALLGMYQSGRGFAALQVPANANVQVVVAGVWQGQLYLGISNARKAREKVFRMDMEPATPAVFKSRIKELCR
;
A
#
# COMPACT_ATOMS: atom_id res chain seq x y z
N MET A 1 -42.53 -25.31 39.73
CA MET A 1 -41.58 -25.84 38.72
C MET A 1 -41.03 -24.63 37.98
N GLU A 2 -39.89 -24.11 38.43
CA GLU A 2 -39.23 -22.96 37.80
C GLU A 2 -38.26 -23.48 36.72
N THR A 3 -38.49 -23.07 35.48
CA THR A 3 -37.62 -23.34 34.34
C THR A 3 -36.46 -22.34 34.33
N GLY A 4 -35.27 -22.80 34.69
CA GLY A 4 -34.03 -22.02 34.59
C GLY A 4 -33.65 -21.80 33.12
N ILE A 5 -33.57 -20.54 32.72
CA ILE A 5 -32.98 -20.14 31.44
C ILE A 5 -31.45 -20.21 31.61
N VAL A 6 -30.83 -21.20 30.98
CA VAL A 6 -29.36 -21.27 30.86
C VAL A 6 -28.96 -20.23 29.80
N PRO A 7 -28.07 -19.27 30.11
CA PRO A 7 -27.61 -18.32 29.11
C PRO A 7 -26.70 -19.05 28.12
N THR A 8 -27.12 -19.06 26.85
CA THR A 8 -26.29 -19.50 25.73
C THR A 8 -25.08 -18.58 25.66
N VAL A 9 -23.92 -19.08 26.10
CA VAL A 9 -22.63 -18.42 25.84
C VAL A 9 -22.47 -18.37 24.33
N ALA A 10 -22.49 -17.16 23.77
CA ALA A 10 -22.21 -16.95 22.37
C ALA A 10 -20.86 -17.58 22.05
N ALA A 11 -20.85 -18.62 21.20
CA ALA A 11 -19.63 -19.24 20.73
C ALA A 11 -18.75 -18.15 20.11
N MET A 12 -17.59 -17.89 20.72
CA MET A 12 -16.58 -17.04 20.11
C MET A 12 -16.23 -17.63 18.74
N PRO A 13 -16.19 -16.81 17.66
CA PRO A 13 -15.86 -17.33 16.35
C PRO A 13 -14.47 -17.95 16.38
N VAL A 14 -14.36 -19.16 15.85
CA VAL A 14 -13.11 -19.92 15.67
C VAL A 14 -12.01 -18.97 15.22
N GLU A 15 -10.97 -18.82 16.05
CA GLU A 15 -9.82 -17.95 15.78
C GLU A 15 -9.22 -18.35 14.43
N GLU A 16 -9.39 -17.50 13.41
CA GLU A 16 -8.78 -17.71 12.10
C GLU A 16 -7.27 -17.53 12.27
N HIS A 17 -6.54 -18.65 12.32
CA HIS A 17 -5.10 -18.66 12.48
C HIS A 17 -4.41 -17.84 11.38
N VAL A 18 -3.68 -16.79 11.77
CA VAL A 18 -2.89 -15.94 10.88
C VAL A 18 -1.41 -16.23 11.09
N PRO A 19 -0.70 -16.88 10.16
CA PRO A 19 0.70 -17.26 10.36
C PRO A 19 1.65 -16.05 10.45
N SER A 20 1.34 -14.98 9.72
CA SER A 20 2.13 -13.74 9.73
C SER A 20 1.35 -12.56 9.15
N LEU A 21 1.84 -11.34 9.40
CA LEU A 21 1.31 -10.13 8.76
C LEU A 21 1.43 -10.18 7.24
N GLN A 22 2.50 -10.77 6.69
CA GLN A 22 2.64 -10.91 5.23
C GLN A 22 1.50 -11.74 4.64
N VAL A 23 1.12 -12.85 5.30
CA VAL A 23 -0.02 -13.67 4.88
C VAL A 23 -1.33 -12.90 4.97
N LEU A 24 -1.53 -12.14 6.06
CA LEU A 24 -2.71 -11.29 6.24
C LEU A 24 -2.85 -10.29 5.07
N TYR A 25 -1.79 -9.55 4.75
CA TYR A 25 -1.81 -8.55 3.67
C TYR A 25 -1.96 -9.19 2.29
N LEU A 26 -1.31 -10.33 2.03
CA LEU A 26 -1.45 -11.04 0.75
C LEU A 26 -2.90 -11.50 0.50
N LYS A 27 -3.60 -11.96 1.54
CA LYS A 27 -5.01 -12.37 1.43
C LYS A 27 -5.98 -11.20 1.27
N ASN A 28 -5.68 -10.05 1.89
CA ASN A 28 -6.63 -8.93 1.97
C ASN A 28 -6.39 -7.80 0.97
N ARG A 29 -5.21 -7.72 0.36
CA ARG A 29 -4.92 -6.72 -0.70
C ARG A 29 -5.83 -6.91 -1.92
N PRO A 30 -5.99 -5.87 -2.75
CA PRO A 30 -6.60 -6.00 -4.07
C PRO A 30 -6.00 -7.16 -4.86
N GLN A 31 -6.87 -7.97 -5.46
CA GLN A 31 -6.45 -9.18 -6.17
C GLN A 31 -5.63 -8.84 -7.41
N GLN A 32 -4.74 -9.77 -7.76
CA GLN A 32 -3.94 -9.64 -8.95
C GLN A 32 -4.78 -10.03 -10.18
N GLN A 33 -4.91 -9.10 -11.11
CA GLN A 33 -5.58 -9.33 -12.39
C GLN A 33 -4.59 -9.96 -13.36
N VAL A 34 -5.03 -10.94 -14.14
CA VAL A 34 -4.19 -11.69 -15.09
C VAL A 34 -4.74 -11.49 -16.50
N PHE A 35 -3.87 -11.10 -17.41
CA PHE A 35 -4.17 -10.87 -18.82
C PHE A 35 -3.26 -11.74 -19.69
N THR A 36 -3.83 -12.32 -20.74
CA THR A 36 -3.08 -13.09 -21.74
C THR A 36 -3.06 -12.27 -23.03
N VAL A 37 -1.86 -11.93 -23.53
CA VAL A 37 -1.72 -11.02 -24.66
C VAL A 37 -0.82 -11.62 -25.74
N ASN A 38 -1.14 -11.34 -26.99
CA ASN A 38 -0.26 -11.69 -28.11
C ASN A 38 0.89 -10.66 -28.17
N PRO A 39 2.16 -11.07 -27.98
CA PRO A 39 3.28 -10.13 -27.93
C PRO A 39 3.58 -9.46 -29.28
N ALA A 40 3.06 -9.96 -30.40
CA ALA A 40 3.25 -9.39 -31.73
C ALA A 40 2.25 -8.27 -32.07
N ARG A 41 1.28 -7.98 -31.19
CA ARG A 41 0.25 -6.95 -31.42
C ARG A 41 0.34 -5.86 -30.37
N ARG A 42 0.06 -4.63 -30.79
CA ARG A 42 -0.20 -3.54 -29.84
C ARG A 42 -1.48 -3.88 -29.06
N THR A 43 -1.38 -3.93 -27.75
CA THR A 43 -2.49 -4.30 -26.86
C THR A 43 -2.67 -3.25 -25.78
N VAL A 44 -3.91 -2.87 -25.47
CA VAL A 44 -4.24 -2.02 -24.33
C VAL A 44 -4.98 -2.86 -23.31
N LEU A 45 -4.41 -2.99 -22.12
CA LEU A 45 -5.03 -3.63 -20.97
C LEU A 45 -5.70 -2.56 -20.11
N VAL A 46 -6.88 -2.88 -19.58
CA VAL A 46 -7.61 -1.99 -18.68
C VAL A 46 -7.90 -2.76 -17.41
N GLY A 47 -7.40 -2.24 -16.29
CA GLY A 47 -7.61 -2.81 -14.97
C GLY A 47 -9.00 -2.50 -14.42
N GLU A 48 -9.41 -3.27 -13.43
CA GLU A 48 -10.67 -3.09 -12.69
C GLU A 48 -10.84 -1.65 -12.14
N LYS A 49 -9.76 -0.99 -11.72
CA LYS A 49 -9.84 0.41 -11.22
C LYS A 49 -9.55 1.46 -12.30
N GLY A 50 -9.34 1.01 -13.54
CA GLY A 50 -9.19 1.85 -14.72
C GLY A 50 -7.75 2.20 -15.09
N THR A 51 -6.73 1.62 -14.44
CA THR A 51 -5.35 1.72 -14.91
C THR A 51 -5.25 1.11 -16.30
N ARG A 52 -4.61 1.82 -17.23
CA ARG A 52 -4.38 1.35 -18.59
C ARG A 52 -2.92 1.02 -18.77
N VAL A 53 -2.63 -0.14 -19.35
CA VAL A 53 -1.28 -0.53 -19.75
C VAL A 53 -1.29 -0.75 -21.25
N THR A 54 -0.60 0.10 -21.99
CA THR A 54 -0.41 -0.05 -23.43
C THR A 54 0.91 -0.77 -23.67
N LEU A 55 0.81 -1.96 -24.25
CA LEU A 55 1.94 -2.77 -24.68
C LEU A 55 2.16 -2.55 -26.18
N PRO A 56 3.31 -1.99 -26.60
CA PRO A 56 3.71 -1.97 -28.00
C PRO A 56 3.81 -3.38 -28.59
N ALA A 57 3.62 -3.50 -29.90
CA ALA A 57 3.98 -4.73 -30.60
C ALA A 57 5.48 -5.02 -30.42
N PHE A 58 5.83 -6.28 -30.16
CA PHE A 58 7.20 -6.74 -29.93
C PHE A 58 7.90 -6.06 -28.75
N ALA A 59 7.14 -5.60 -27.74
CA ALA A 59 7.69 -4.96 -26.54
C ALA A 59 8.70 -5.85 -25.79
N PHE A 60 8.62 -7.17 -25.95
CA PHE A 60 9.51 -8.16 -25.34
C PHE A 60 10.50 -8.77 -26.34
N GLY A 61 10.67 -8.14 -27.51
CA GLY A 61 11.43 -8.68 -28.63
C GLY A 61 10.62 -9.62 -29.52
N ARG A 62 11.30 -10.25 -30.48
CA ARG A 62 10.71 -11.33 -31.29
C ARG A 62 10.69 -12.62 -30.47
N VAL A 63 9.72 -12.73 -29.58
CA VAL A 63 9.51 -13.93 -28.78
C VAL A 63 8.68 -14.93 -29.58
N ALA A 64 9.14 -16.18 -29.65
CA ALA A 64 8.44 -17.26 -30.36
C ALA A 64 7.26 -17.87 -29.57
N VAL A 65 6.70 -17.14 -28.60
CA VAL A 65 5.56 -17.60 -27.80
C VAL A 65 4.27 -16.99 -28.34
N PRO A 66 3.16 -17.77 -28.38
CA PRO A 66 1.89 -17.26 -28.89
C PRO A 66 1.27 -16.21 -27.96
N TYR A 67 1.56 -16.31 -26.65
CA TYR A 67 1.03 -15.43 -25.63
C TYR A 67 2.06 -15.15 -24.53
N VAL A 68 1.97 -13.96 -23.94
CA VAL A 68 2.64 -13.59 -22.69
C VAL A 68 1.59 -13.26 -21.65
N GLU A 69 1.91 -13.54 -20.39
CA GLU A 69 1.02 -13.28 -19.27
C GLU A 69 1.41 -11.95 -18.62
N VAL A 70 0.47 -11.03 -18.54
CA VAL A 70 0.64 -9.75 -17.85
C VAL A 70 -0.22 -9.78 -16.61
N ARG A 71 0.39 -9.55 -15.46
CA ARG A 71 -0.33 -9.44 -14.19
C ARG A 71 -0.26 -8.02 -13.65
N MET A 72 -1.40 -7.52 -13.18
CA MET A 72 -1.52 -6.17 -12.64
C MET A 72 -2.17 -6.17 -11.26
N THR A 73 -1.70 -5.31 -10.36
CA THR A 73 -2.38 -5.02 -9.09
C THR A 73 -2.47 -3.50 -8.91
N GLU A 74 -3.65 -3.00 -8.56
CA GLU A 74 -3.95 -1.57 -8.45
C GLU A 74 -4.26 -1.18 -6.99
N LEU A 75 -3.42 -0.33 -6.40
CA LEU A 75 -3.67 0.29 -5.10
C LEU A 75 -3.88 1.80 -5.34
N LEU A 76 -5.12 2.27 -5.35
CA LEU A 76 -5.48 3.65 -5.69
C LEU A 76 -6.06 4.44 -4.51
N GLY A 77 -6.33 3.77 -3.38
CA GLY A 77 -6.89 4.37 -2.18
C GLY A 77 -6.17 3.99 -0.90
N LEU A 78 -6.49 4.71 0.18
CA LEU A 78 -5.96 4.46 1.52
C LEU A 78 -6.25 3.05 2.03
N GLU A 79 -7.46 2.56 1.77
CA GLU A 79 -7.88 1.19 2.10
C GLU A 79 -6.95 0.17 1.43
N ASP A 80 -6.68 0.34 0.14
CA ASP A 80 -5.81 -0.56 -0.61
C ASP A 80 -4.39 -0.61 -0.04
N TYR A 81 -3.84 0.55 0.32
CA TYR A 81 -2.49 0.65 0.89
C TYR A 81 -2.41 -0.04 2.25
N LEU A 82 -3.39 0.17 3.13
CA LEU A 82 -3.47 -0.45 4.45
C LEU A 82 -3.67 -1.97 4.35
N LEU A 83 -4.59 -2.43 3.49
CA LEU A 83 -4.85 -3.86 3.28
C LEU A 83 -3.68 -4.57 2.59
N ALA A 84 -2.87 -3.84 1.81
CA ALA A 84 -1.64 -4.36 1.24
C ALA A 84 -0.43 -4.28 2.18
N GLY A 85 -0.56 -3.61 3.33
CA GLY A 85 0.56 -3.33 4.24
C GLY A 85 1.67 -2.50 3.59
N ARG A 86 1.33 -1.71 2.54
CA ARG A 86 2.31 -0.94 1.76
C ARG A 86 2.15 0.55 2.06
N PRO A 87 3.18 1.21 2.62
CA PRO A 87 3.10 2.64 2.84
C PRO A 87 3.02 3.36 1.51
N ALA A 88 2.35 4.48 1.56
CA ALA A 88 2.08 5.31 0.44
C ALA A 88 3.30 6.25 0.23
N GLY A 89 4.21 5.87 -0.68
CA GLY A 89 5.34 6.72 -1.14
C GLY A 89 6.49 6.90 -0.14
N GLY A 90 7.57 7.55 -0.57
CA GLY A 90 8.68 7.95 0.31
C GLY A 90 8.30 9.10 1.26
N ASN A 91 9.06 9.26 2.35
CA ASN A 91 8.82 10.02 3.60
C ASN A 91 8.25 11.46 3.57
N SER A 92 7.81 11.99 2.45
CA SER A 92 7.18 13.32 2.35
C SER A 92 6.19 13.46 1.20
N ASN A 93 5.97 12.41 0.41
CA ASN A 93 5.13 12.49 -0.79
C ASN A 93 3.79 11.83 -0.54
N SER A 94 2.70 12.45 -1.00
CA SER A 94 1.38 11.82 -0.98
C SER A 94 1.21 11.05 -2.28
N PRO A 95 1.34 9.72 -2.28
CA PRO A 95 1.08 8.98 -3.48
C PRO A 95 -0.39 9.02 -3.80
N ARG A 96 -0.66 9.00 -5.10
CA ARG A 96 -2.01 8.92 -5.63
C ARG A 96 -2.31 7.54 -6.17
N ALA A 97 -1.27 6.78 -6.51
CA ALA A 97 -1.44 5.41 -6.94
C ALA A 97 -0.17 4.59 -6.75
N GLN A 98 -0.35 3.30 -6.49
CA GLN A 98 0.66 2.28 -6.70
C GLN A 98 0.13 1.22 -7.66
N VAL A 99 0.97 0.83 -8.61
CA VAL A 99 0.66 -0.23 -9.57
C VAL A 99 1.79 -1.24 -9.53
N HIS A 100 1.43 -2.51 -9.39
CA HIS A 100 2.35 -3.62 -9.58
C HIS A 100 2.14 -4.17 -10.98
N LEU A 101 3.21 -4.24 -11.75
CA LEU A 101 3.20 -4.83 -13.08
C LEU A 101 4.17 -6.01 -13.09
N LYS A 102 3.69 -7.18 -13.49
CA LYS A 102 4.53 -8.34 -13.78
C LYS A 102 4.24 -8.82 -15.18
N VAL A 103 5.28 -9.06 -15.96
CA VAL A 103 5.16 -9.75 -17.24
C VAL A 103 5.86 -11.09 -17.09
N LEU A 104 5.19 -12.16 -17.51
CA LEU A 104 5.68 -13.52 -17.43
C LEU A 104 5.69 -14.13 -18.83
N ILE A 105 6.83 -14.70 -19.21
CA ILE A 105 6.98 -15.54 -20.41
C ILE A 105 7.36 -16.92 -19.92
N ASN A 106 6.54 -17.92 -20.22
CA ASN A 106 6.70 -19.29 -19.72
C ASN A 106 6.88 -19.36 -18.19
N GLY A 107 6.17 -18.50 -17.45
CA GLY A 107 6.23 -18.42 -15.99
C GLY A 107 7.43 -17.63 -15.42
N ALA A 108 8.38 -17.18 -16.24
CA ALA A 108 9.53 -16.39 -15.80
C ALA A 108 9.27 -14.88 -15.96
N PRO A 109 9.64 -14.04 -14.97
CA PRO A 109 9.59 -12.58 -15.10
C PRO A 109 10.41 -12.09 -16.29
N GLN A 110 9.81 -11.26 -17.12
CA GLN A 110 10.44 -10.72 -18.33
C GLN A 110 10.45 -9.19 -18.30
N GLU A 111 11.59 -8.61 -18.63
CA GLU A 111 11.72 -7.18 -18.90
C GLU A 111 11.33 -6.85 -20.35
N SER A 112 10.74 -5.68 -20.52
CA SER A 112 10.36 -5.12 -21.80
C SER A 112 11.52 -4.34 -22.40
N ILE A 113 11.83 -4.62 -23.67
CA ILE A 113 12.83 -3.87 -24.45
C ILE A 113 12.27 -2.53 -24.97
N LEU A 114 10.94 -2.39 -24.99
CA LEU A 114 10.25 -1.12 -25.26
C LEU A 114 9.49 -0.66 -24.02
N PRO A 115 9.37 0.66 -23.75
CA PRO A 115 8.60 1.13 -22.62
C PRO A 115 7.11 0.78 -22.77
N LEU A 116 6.56 0.14 -21.75
CA LEU A 116 5.12 -0.05 -21.58
C LEU A 116 4.54 1.27 -21.05
N GLN A 117 3.53 1.80 -21.71
CA GLN A 117 2.88 3.03 -21.23
C GLN A 117 1.83 2.66 -20.19
N VAL A 118 1.98 3.21 -18.99
CA VAL A 118 1.06 3.01 -17.87
C VAL A 118 0.34 4.33 -17.59
N ASP A 119 -0.99 4.34 -17.76
CA ASP A 119 -1.85 5.48 -17.45
C ASP A 119 -2.71 5.14 -16.24
N VAL A 120 -2.42 5.75 -15.09
CA VAL A 120 -3.12 5.49 -13.84
C VAL A 120 -4.15 6.58 -13.58
N PRO A 121 -5.43 6.25 -13.35
CA PRO A 121 -6.46 7.27 -13.21
C PRO A 121 -6.27 8.09 -11.95
N LEU A 122 -6.53 9.39 -12.06
CA LEU A 122 -6.61 10.30 -10.93
C LEU A 122 -8.04 10.37 -10.40
N SER A 123 -8.18 10.38 -9.08
CA SER A 123 -9.45 10.61 -8.39
C SER A 123 -9.89 12.08 -8.45
N SER A 124 -8.96 13.00 -8.65
CA SER A 124 -9.21 14.44 -8.73
C SER A 124 -8.31 15.10 -9.76
N ARG A 125 -8.81 16.15 -10.40
CA ARG A 125 -8.05 16.96 -11.36
C ARG A 125 -6.74 17.47 -10.73
N PRO A 126 -5.58 17.35 -11.40
CA PRO A 126 -4.34 17.96 -10.95
C PRO A 126 -4.49 19.46 -10.70
N ARG A 127 -3.89 19.97 -9.64
CA ARG A 127 -3.83 21.42 -9.41
C ARG A 127 -2.83 22.07 -10.38
N PRO A 128 -3.07 23.31 -10.84
CA PRO A 128 -2.06 24.07 -11.58
C PRO A 128 -0.73 24.12 -10.80
N GLY A 129 0.40 23.88 -11.48
CA GLY A 129 1.74 23.89 -10.87
C GLY A 129 2.08 22.67 -10.01
N GLN A 130 1.18 21.69 -9.86
CA GLN A 130 1.47 20.47 -9.12
C GLN A 130 2.49 19.61 -9.86
N SER A 131 3.61 19.32 -9.19
CA SER A 131 4.65 18.43 -9.69
C SER A 131 4.40 16.99 -9.24
N TRP A 132 4.81 16.04 -10.08
CA TRP A 132 4.61 14.61 -9.88
C TRP A 132 5.95 13.88 -9.95
N ALA A 133 6.17 12.98 -9.01
CA ALA A 133 7.33 12.12 -8.95
C ALA A 133 6.91 10.66 -9.15
N LEU A 134 7.75 9.92 -9.86
CA LEU A 134 7.61 8.49 -10.06
C LEU A 134 8.64 7.77 -9.21
N PHE A 135 8.20 6.73 -8.50
CA PHE A 135 9.05 5.88 -7.71
C PHE A 135 8.91 4.44 -8.16
N SER A 136 10.01 3.70 -8.05
CA SER A 136 10.02 2.24 -8.15
C SER A 136 10.34 1.65 -6.79
N GLU A 137 9.92 0.42 -6.54
CA GLU A 137 10.40 -0.33 -5.37
C GLU A 137 11.93 -0.44 -5.43
N ALA A 138 12.58 0.04 -4.37
CA ALA A 138 14.01 -0.13 -4.20
C ALA A 138 14.31 -1.57 -3.75
N ILE A 139 15.50 -2.04 -4.07
CA ILE A 139 16.06 -3.21 -3.38
C ILE A 139 16.07 -2.87 -1.88
N PRO A 140 15.54 -3.73 -0.98
CA PRO A 140 15.53 -3.46 0.44
C PRO A 140 16.94 -3.11 0.91
N THR A 141 17.17 -1.84 1.24
CA THR A 141 18.40 -1.43 1.89
C THR A 141 18.28 -1.85 3.35
N LEU A 142 19.27 -2.59 3.83
CA LEU A 142 19.46 -2.82 5.26
C LEU A 142 19.85 -1.47 5.89
N LYS A 143 18.90 -0.52 6.01
CA LYS A 143 19.13 0.62 6.89
C LYS A 143 19.29 0.08 8.30
N ALA A 144 20.22 0.68 9.04
CA ALA A 144 20.56 0.35 10.43
C ALA A 144 19.42 0.66 11.43
N VAL A 145 18.16 0.52 11.01
CA VAL A 145 17.00 0.52 11.87
C VAL A 145 16.80 -0.92 12.31
N ARG A 146 17.14 -1.22 13.58
CA ARG A 146 16.89 -2.53 14.20
C ARG A 146 15.39 -2.86 14.04
N GLY A 147 15.02 -3.79 13.17
CA GLY A 147 13.61 -4.19 13.05
C GLY A 147 13.12 -4.85 11.76
N GLY A 148 13.92 -4.87 10.68
CA GLY A 148 13.55 -5.62 9.47
C GLY A 148 13.64 -4.79 8.18
N GLN A 149 13.32 -5.44 7.06
CA GLN A 149 13.35 -4.83 5.73
C GLN A 149 12.23 -3.78 5.63
N VAL A 150 12.61 -2.51 5.49
CA VAL A 150 11.67 -1.45 5.15
C VAL A 150 11.58 -1.39 3.63
N LEU A 151 10.36 -1.42 3.12
CA LEU A 151 10.11 -1.17 1.72
C LEU A 151 10.45 0.28 1.41
N GLU A 152 11.54 0.49 0.69
CA GLU A 152 11.97 1.82 0.28
C GLU A 152 11.53 2.10 -1.15
N TRP A 153 11.05 3.33 -1.37
CA TRP A 153 10.74 3.83 -2.69
C TRP A 153 11.97 4.55 -3.25
N ARG A 154 12.45 4.11 -4.41
CA ARG A 154 13.53 4.78 -5.15
C ARG A 154 12.93 5.74 -6.17
N LEU A 155 13.31 7.01 -6.08
CA LEU A 155 12.95 8.02 -7.07
C LEU A 155 13.50 7.61 -8.45
N MET A 156 12.64 7.63 -9.46
CA MET A 156 13.04 7.39 -10.84
C MET A 156 13.44 8.71 -11.50
N SER A 157 14.38 8.65 -12.45
CA SER A 157 14.76 9.81 -13.28
C SER A 157 13.61 10.30 -14.16
N GLY A 158 12.72 9.39 -14.55
CA GLY A 158 11.47 9.71 -15.26
C GLY A 158 10.44 10.40 -14.37
N LYS A 159 9.51 11.12 -14.99
CA LYS A 159 8.38 11.77 -14.31
C LYS A 159 7.07 11.07 -14.69
N ALA A 160 6.11 11.09 -13.77
CA ALA A 160 4.72 10.82 -14.10
C ALA A 160 4.10 12.11 -14.64
N THR A 161 3.46 12.05 -15.81
CA THR A 161 2.91 13.23 -16.49
C THR A 161 1.39 13.20 -16.43
N PRO A 162 0.73 14.27 -15.96
CA PRO A 162 -0.72 14.34 -16.02
C PRO A 162 -1.18 14.44 -17.48
N ILE A 163 -2.10 13.57 -17.89
CA ILE A 163 -2.73 13.58 -19.21
C ILE A 163 -4.25 13.51 -19.05
N ARG A 164 -4.99 13.96 -20.06
CA ARG A 164 -6.45 13.85 -20.11
C ARG A 164 -6.86 12.94 -21.26
N GLN A 165 -7.64 11.91 -20.97
CA GLN A 165 -8.19 10.98 -21.96
C GLN A 165 -9.68 10.77 -21.69
N ALA A 166 -10.54 10.97 -22.70
CA ALA A 166 -11.99 10.73 -22.62
C ALA A 166 -12.64 11.31 -21.34
N ALA A 167 -12.37 12.59 -21.05
CA ALA A 167 -12.84 13.33 -19.88
C ALA A 167 -12.32 12.88 -18.49
N ARG A 168 -11.43 11.89 -18.41
CA ARG A 168 -10.75 11.48 -17.17
C ARG A 168 -9.28 11.89 -17.21
N ASP A 169 -8.77 12.32 -16.05
CA ASP A 169 -7.35 12.67 -15.90
C ASP A 169 -6.57 11.44 -15.42
N TYR A 170 -5.37 11.24 -15.96
CA TYR A 170 -4.47 10.13 -15.63
C TYR A 170 -3.06 10.66 -15.33
N LEU A 171 -2.28 9.89 -14.58
CA LEU A 171 -0.83 10.01 -14.53
C LEU A 171 -0.22 8.96 -15.46
N SER A 172 0.50 9.43 -16.48
CA SER A 172 1.14 8.60 -17.49
C SER A 172 2.64 8.49 -17.24
N PHE A 173 3.18 7.28 -17.34
CA PHE A 173 4.62 7.02 -17.29
C PHE A 173 5.00 5.77 -18.10
N GLY A 174 6.28 5.66 -18.45
CA GLY A 174 6.85 4.48 -19.08
C GLY A 174 7.42 3.50 -18.05
N ALA A 175 7.18 2.21 -18.22
CA ALA A 175 7.73 1.13 -17.42
C ALA A 175 8.37 0.06 -18.32
N THR A 176 9.59 -0.38 -18.00
CA THR A 176 10.30 -1.45 -18.73
C THR A 176 10.51 -2.70 -17.89
N ALA A 177 10.67 -2.55 -16.58
CA ALA A 177 10.90 -3.65 -15.66
C ALA A 177 9.60 -4.13 -14.98
N PRO A 178 9.49 -5.42 -14.61
CA PRO A 178 8.45 -5.85 -13.70
C PRO A 178 8.72 -5.30 -12.30
N GLY A 179 7.68 -4.88 -11.59
CA GLY A 179 7.80 -4.38 -10.23
C GLY A 179 6.68 -3.44 -9.81
N TRP A 180 6.85 -2.86 -8.63
CA TRP A 180 5.97 -1.84 -8.10
C TRP A 180 6.40 -0.45 -8.55
N TYR A 181 5.41 0.32 -8.99
CA TYR A 181 5.51 1.72 -9.34
C TYR A 181 4.59 2.54 -8.45
N CYS A 182 5.06 3.71 -8.02
CA CYS A 182 4.29 4.62 -7.18
C CYS A 182 4.35 6.02 -7.78
N CYS A 183 3.19 6.59 -8.09
CA CYS A 183 3.08 7.98 -8.52
C CYS A 183 2.69 8.85 -7.34
N ALA A 184 3.46 9.90 -7.06
CA ALA A 184 3.18 10.79 -5.95
C ALA A 184 3.24 12.27 -6.31
N ALA A 185 2.34 13.02 -5.69
CA ALA A 185 2.38 14.46 -5.72
C ALA A 185 3.58 14.93 -4.88
N VAL A 186 4.45 15.74 -5.48
CA VAL A 186 5.52 16.40 -4.75
C VAL A 186 4.89 17.51 -3.94
N GLN A 187 4.89 17.37 -2.62
CA GLN A 187 4.40 18.41 -1.72
C GLN A 187 5.48 19.46 -1.48
N GLN A 188 5.09 20.73 -1.38
CA GLN A 188 5.93 21.75 -0.79
C GLN A 188 6.10 21.43 0.71
N GLN A 189 7.35 21.38 1.17
CA GLN A 189 7.67 21.02 2.55
C GLN A 189 7.10 22.07 3.51
N GLY A 190 6.06 21.68 4.25
CA GLY A 190 5.67 22.37 5.48
C GLY A 190 6.51 21.89 6.67
N ARG A 191 6.28 22.47 7.87
CA ARG A 191 6.88 21.96 9.11
C ARG A 191 6.37 20.54 9.37
N GLY A 192 7.24 19.55 9.23
CA GLY A 192 7.00 18.18 9.65
C GLY A 192 7.24 17.99 11.15
N VAL A 193 6.50 17.07 11.76
CA VAL A 193 6.70 16.62 13.14
C VAL A 193 6.94 15.11 13.17
N MET A 194 7.57 14.64 14.24
CA MET A 194 7.68 13.21 14.50
C MET A 194 6.43 12.71 15.24
N VAL A 195 5.81 11.65 14.73
CA VAL A 195 4.73 10.94 15.41
C VAL A 195 5.25 9.59 15.86
N SER A 196 5.16 9.29 17.16
CA SER A 196 5.62 8.02 17.72
C SER A 196 4.45 7.20 18.25
N ALA A 197 4.48 5.89 18.05
CA ALA A 197 3.48 4.96 18.56
C ALA A 197 4.16 3.90 19.41
N LYS A 198 3.65 3.65 20.61
CA LYS A 198 4.08 2.56 21.48
C LYS A 198 2.88 1.66 21.69
N PRO A 199 2.82 0.47 21.08
CA PRO A 199 1.84 -0.52 21.48
C PRO A 199 1.96 -0.76 22.99
N ALA A 200 0.84 -0.69 23.69
CA ALA A 200 0.70 -1.10 25.06
C ALA A 200 0.80 -2.62 25.04
N LEU A 201 2.00 -3.11 25.33
CA LEU A 201 2.36 -4.50 25.11
C LEU A 201 2.22 -5.30 26.41
N GLY A 202 1.34 -6.29 26.38
CA GLY A 202 1.57 -7.57 27.05
C GLY A 202 2.65 -8.38 26.29
N ALA A 203 2.46 -9.70 26.13
CA ALA A 203 3.43 -10.62 25.53
C ALA A 203 3.76 -10.44 24.03
N LEU A 204 3.17 -9.46 23.32
CA LEU A 204 3.34 -9.25 21.88
C LEU A 204 4.68 -8.50 21.60
N PRO A 205 5.65 -9.08 20.88
CA PRO A 205 6.88 -8.36 20.55
C PRO A 205 6.64 -7.33 19.43
N VAL A 206 7.23 -6.14 19.56
CA VAL A 206 7.17 -5.06 18.55
C VAL A 206 7.62 -5.53 17.17
N SER A 207 8.58 -6.46 17.09
CA SER A 207 9.09 -7.03 15.84
C SER A 207 8.05 -7.86 15.07
N ALA A 208 6.95 -8.25 15.71
CA ALA A 208 5.84 -8.94 15.07
C ALA A 208 4.72 -7.98 14.61
N CYS A 209 4.97 -6.66 14.72
CA CYS A 209 4.01 -5.62 14.40
C CYS A 209 4.49 -4.73 13.24
N GLN A 210 3.53 -4.15 12.53
CA GLN A 210 3.73 -3.09 11.56
C GLN A 210 2.82 -1.92 11.89
N ALA A 211 3.32 -0.70 11.70
CA ALA A 211 2.60 0.52 12.06
C ALA A 211 2.60 1.55 10.94
N PHE A 212 1.50 2.29 10.84
CA PHE A 212 1.27 3.32 9.84
C PHE A 212 0.65 4.57 10.45
N VAL A 213 0.93 5.72 9.85
CA VAL A 213 0.22 6.98 10.10
C VAL A 213 -0.61 7.34 8.89
N LEU A 214 -1.93 7.32 9.06
CA LEU A 214 -2.88 7.83 8.08
C LEU A 214 -3.04 9.33 8.25
N VAL A 215 -2.98 10.06 7.14
CA VAL A 215 -3.26 11.51 7.05
C VAL A 215 -4.45 11.70 6.09
N PRO A 216 -5.70 11.58 6.57
CA PRO A 216 -6.89 11.54 5.72
C PRO A 216 -7.02 12.75 4.78
N ALA A 217 -6.75 13.95 5.29
CA ALA A 217 -6.84 15.20 4.53
C ALA A 217 -5.91 15.26 3.30
N GLN A 218 -4.87 14.42 3.27
CA GLN A 218 -3.92 14.34 2.16
C GLN A 218 -4.04 13.04 1.37
N SER A 219 -4.96 12.14 1.77
CA SER A 219 -5.06 10.77 1.27
C SER A 219 -3.71 10.04 1.31
N ALA A 220 -2.93 10.26 2.38
CA ALA A 220 -1.59 9.71 2.54
C ALA A 220 -1.52 8.68 3.68
N LEU A 221 -0.74 7.63 3.47
CA LEU A 221 -0.41 6.62 4.48
C LEU A 221 1.11 6.54 4.62
N LEU A 222 1.66 6.96 5.75
CA LEU A 222 3.10 6.97 6.01
C LEU A 222 3.48 5.70 6.77
N GLY A 223 4.57 5.06 6.35
CA GLY A 223 5.15 3.95 7.11
C GLY A 223 5.79 4.45 8.40
N MET A 224 5.62 3.72 9.49
CA MET A 224 6.38 3.98 10.72
C MET A 224 7.55 3.00 10.84
N TYR A 225 8.69 3.52 11.25
CA TYR A 225 9.91 2.75 11.46
C TYR A 225 9.96 2.27 12.90
N GLN A 226 10.41 1.03 13.11
CA GLN A 226 10.64 0.54 14.46
C GLN A 226 11.72 1.40 15.15
N SER A 227 11.44 1.87 16.36
CA SER A 227 12.33 2.69 17.17
C SER A 227 12.20 2.30 18.64
N GLY A 228 13.20 1.60 19.16
CA GLY A 228 13.19 1.05 20.52
C GLY A 228 12.01 0.08 20.74
N ARG A 229 11.14 0.39 21.70
CA ARG A 229 9.93 -0.38 22.03
C ARG A 229 8.65 0.13 21.33
N GLY A 230 8.80 0.81 20.20
CA GLY A 230 7.66 1.33 19.45
C GLY A 230 8.03 1.65 18.02
N PHE A 231 7.30 2.60 17.45
CA PHE A 231 7.40 3.02 16.07
C PHE A 231 7.47 4.55 15.98
N ALA A 232 8.11 5.08 14.94
CA ALA A 232 8.15 6.50 14.65
C ALA A 232 7.95 6.76 13.14
N ALA A 233 7.08 7.70 12.80
CA ALA A 233 7.03 8.33 11.49
C ALA A 233 7.64 9.72 11.59
N LEU A 234 8.48 10.05 10.61
CA LEU A 234 9.09 11.37 10.45
C LEU A 234 8.27 12.19 9.44
N GLN A 235 8.42 13.51 9.48
CA GLN A 235 7.83 14.42 8.50
C GLN A 235 6.29 14.33 8.38
N VAL A 236 5.60 13.96 9.47
CA VAL A 236 4.14 14.02 9.50
C VAL A 236 3.72 15.50 9.50
N PRO A 237 2.78 15.94 8.65
CA PRO A 237 2.38 17.35 8.60
C PRO A 237 1.92 17.86 9.96
N ALA A 238 2.56 18.92 10.48
CA ALA A 238 2.18 19.51 11.76
C ALA A 238 0.71 19.94 11.77
N ASN A 239 0.04 19.76 12.91
CA ASN A 239 -1.37 20.09 13.12
C ASN A 239 -2.38 19.35 12.24
N ALA A 240 -1.96 18.39 11.39
CA ALA A 240 -2.89 17.55 10.67
C ALA A 240 -3.63 16.60 11.62
N ASN A 241 -4.90 16.31 11.31
CA ASN A 241 -5.58 15.19 11.96
C ASN A 241 -5.00 13.89 11.37
N VAL A 242 -4.48 13.02 12.24
CA VAL A 242 -3.88 11.76 11.82
C VAL A 242 -4.46 10.60 12.60
N GLN A 243 -4.40 9.42 12.01
CA GLN A 243 -4.76 8.16 12.66
C GLN A 243 -3.56 7.25 12.64
N VAL A 244 -3.20 6.70 13.79
CA VAL A 244 -2.14 5.71 13.91
C VAL A 244 -2.78 4.34 13.91
N VAL A 245 -2.27 3.45 13.06
CA VAL A 245 -2.73 2.07 12.95
C VAL A 245 -1.54 1.15 13.23
N VAL A 246 -1.69 0.21 14.15
CA VAL A 246 -0.70 -0.83 14.46
C VAL A 246 -1.38 -2.18 14.29
N ALA A 247 -0.84 -3.04 13.46
CA ALA A 247 -1.27 -4.43 13.31
C ALA A 247 -0.12 -5.35 13.75
N GLY A 248 -0.42 -6.44 14.43
CA GLY A 248 0.57 -7.42 14.87
C GLY A 248 0.04 -8.83 14.86
N VAL A 249 0.90 -9.82 14.63
CA VAL A 249 0.52 -11.24 14.70
C VAL A 249 1.41 -11.93 15.70
N TRP A 250 0.84 -12.57 16.71
CA TRP A 250 1.59 -13.29 17.73
C TRP A 250 0.93 -14.61 18.06
N GLN A 251 1.72 -15.68 18.02
CA GLN A 251 1.23 -17.04 18.26
C GLN A 251 0.00 -17.40 17.40
N GLY A 252 -0.07 -16.87 16.18
CA GLY A 252 -1.19 -17.09 15.26
C GLY A 252 -2.39 -16.16 15.45
N GLN A 253 -2.42 -15.37 16.53
CA GLN A 253 -3.47 -14.41 16.82
C GLN A 253 -3.13 -13.03 16.23
N LEU A 254 -4.08 -12.44 15.52
CA LEU A 254 -4.00 -11.07 15.01
C LEU A 254 -4.42 -10.08 16.09
N TYR A 255 -3.68 -8.99 16.19
CA TYR A 255 -3.95 -7.85 17.07
C TYR A 255 -4.00 -6.56 16.26
N LEU A 256 -4.90 -5.66 16.63
CA LEU A 256 -5.09 -4.36 16.00
C LEU A 256 -5.20 -3.27 17.07
N GLY A 257 -4.43 -2.20 16.90
CA GLY A 257 -4.53 -0.98 17.71
C GLY A 257 -4.72 0.23 16.80
N ILE A 258 -5.71 1.06 17.11
CA ILE A 258 -6.02 2.28 16.35
C ILE A 258 -6.13 3.45 17.32
N SER A 259 -5.46 4.56 17.02
CA SER A 259 -5.54 5.78 17.80
C SER A 259 -5.73 6.99 16.90
N ASN A 260 -6.60 7.90 17.32
CA ASN A 260 -6.82 9.16 16.64
C ASN A 260 -6.01 10.27 17.29
N ALA A 261 -5.41 11.12 16.48
CA ALA A 261 -4.68 12.30 16.92
C ALA A 261 -5.28 13.54 16.27
N ARG A 262 -5.97 14.36 17.08
CA ARG A 262 -6.35 15.71 16.67
C ARG A 262 -5.12 16.59 16.81
N LYS A 263 -4.63 17.12 15.68
CA LYS A 263 -3.38 17.89 15.54
C LYS A 263 -2.11 17.08 15.86
N ALA A 264 -1.47 16.56 14.81
CA ALA A 264 -0.16 15.93 14.87
C ALA A 264 0.86 16.91 15.48
N ARG A 265 1.53 16.44 16.53
CA ARG A 265 2.61 17.10 17.24
C ARG A 265 3.58 16.02 17.72
N GLU A 266 4.76 16.42 18.16
CA GLU A 266 5.73 15.52 18.78
C GLU A 266 5.13 14.92 20.06
N LYS A 267 4.52 13.74 19.91
CA LYS A 267 3.89 12.99 20.99
C LYS A 267 4.03 11.50 20.73
N VAL A 268 4.13 10.76 21.83
CA VAL A 268 4.06 9.31 21.84
C VAL A 268 2.61 8.89 22.11
N PHE A 269 2.02 8.16 21.18
CA PHE A 269 0.72 7.51 21.31
C PHE A 269 0.93 6.16 21.99
N ARG A 270 0.29 5.93 23.13
CA ARG A 270 0.16 4.58 23.69
C ARG A 270 -1.03 3.92 22.99
N MET A 271 -0.80 2.77 22.38
CA MET A 271 -1.79 2.09 21.54
C MET A 271 -2.28 0.84 22.26
N ASP A 272 -3.52 0.81 22.69
CA ASP A 272 -4.12 -0.42 23.19
C ASP A 272 -4.35 -1.37 22.02
N MET A 273 -3.84 -2.60 22.14
CA MET A 273 -3.90 -3.62 21.10
C MET A 273 -4.99 -4.63 21.46
N GLU A 274 -5.98 -4.79 20.59
CA GLU A 274 -7.09 -5.72 20.80
C GLU A 274 -6.94 -6.93 19.86
N PRO A 275 -7.27 -8.16 20.31
CA PRO A 275 -7.41 -9.30 19.42
C PRO A 275 -8.42 -9.00 18.31
N ALA A 276 -8.08 -9.36 17.08
CA ALA A 276 -8.92 -9.17 15.90
C ALA A 276 -8.88 -10.41 15.01
N THR A 277 -9.94 -10.60 14.22
CA THR A 277 -9.95 -11.55 13.10
C THR A 277 -9.58 -10.83 11.81
N PRO A 278 -9.20 -11.54 10.73
CA PRO A 278 -9.00 -10.92 9.41
C PRO A 278 -10.22 -10.13 8.91
N ALA A 279 -11.43 -10.62 9.18
CA ALA A 279 -12.67 -9.92 8.85
C ALA A 279 -12.84 -8.60 9.64
N VAL A 280 -12.57 -8.62 10.96
CA VAL A 280 -12.60 -7.42 11.80
C VAL A 280 -11.54 -6.42 11.34
N PHE A 281 -10.32 -6.89 11.07
CA PHE A 281 -9.26 -6.06 10.51
C PHE A 281 -9.72 -5.35 9.22
N LYS A 282 -10.23 -6.10 8.25
CA LYS A 282 -10.72 -5.53 6.98
C LYS A 282 -11.85 -4.52 7.19
N SER A 283 -12.83 -4.82 8.06
CA SER A 283 -13.94 -3.90 8.36
C SER A 283 -13.44 -2.59 8.98
N ARG A 284 -12.53 -2.68 9.97
CA ARG A 284 -11.95 -1.52 10.65
C ARG A 284 -11.14 -0.65 9.70
N ILE A 285 -10.32 -1.25 8.82
CA ILE A 285 -9.57 -0.50 7.81
C ILE A 285 -10.53 0.26 6.86
N LYS A 286 -11.62 -0.38 6.43
CA LYS A 286 -12.63 0.25 5.58
C LYS A 286 -13.33 1.42 6.29
N GLU A 287 -13.64 1.28 7.57
CA GLU A 287 -14.21 2.38 8.38
C GLU A 287 -13.26 3.58 8.50
N LEU A 288 -11.96 3.34 8.65
CA LEU A 288 -10.96 4.42 8.76
C LEU A 288 -10.76 5.21 7.46
N CYS A 289 -11.05 4.59 6.31
CA CYS A 289 -10.81 5.20 5.00
C CYS A 289 -12.06 5.86 4.38
N ARG A 290 -13.20 5.85 5.07
CA ARG A 290 -14.42 6.58 4.68
C ARG A 290 -14.32 8.05 5.05
#